data_AF-A0A377V3H8-F1
#
_entry.id   AF-A0A377V3H8-F1
#
_cell.length_a   1.000
_cell.length_b   1.000
_cell.length_c   1.000
_cell.angle_alpha   90.00
_cell.angle_beta   90.00
_cell.angle_gamma   90.00
#
_symmetry.space_group_name_H-M   'P 1'
#
loop_
_entity.id
_entity.type
_entity.pdbx_description
1 polymer ?
#
loop_
_entity_poly.entity_id
_entity_poly.type
_entity_poly.pdbx_seq_one_letter_code
_entity_poly.pdbx_strand_id
1 'polypeptide(L)'
;MPDAKHPAPPPGREAISWRSTMVGWQTVAPSAVAFHDGDRAPAELSHADLARIKAAFVASALRAQRLGFELIELHAAHGYLAAPVSLAAQQPAPRRVRRFAGEPNALSAGSL
;
A
#
# COMPACT_ATOMS: atom_id res chain seq x y z
N MET A 1 9.74 30.87 -0.82
CA MET A 1 10.78 30.77 0.22
C MET A 1 10.83 29.31 0.65
N PRO A 2 11.89 28.53 0.35
CA PRO A 2 11.99 27.16 0.85
C PRO A 2 12.58 27.13 2.28
N ASP A 3 12.00 26.26 3.11
CA ASP A 3 12.26 26.16 4.56
C ASP A 3 13.63 25.54 4.89
N ALA A 4 14.34 26.19 5.81
CA ALA A 4 15.70 25.89 6.25
C ALA A 4 15.75 24.77 7.30
N LYS A 5 15.91 23.49 6.89
CA LYS A 5 16.16 22.40 7.86
C LYS A 5 17.23 21.36 7.50
N HIS A 6 18.13 21.65 6.56
CA HIS A 6 19.36 20.86 6.40
C HIS A 6 20.50 21.74 5.87
N PRO A 7 21.65 21.85 6.57
CA PRO A 7 22.81 22.51 5.98
C PRO A 7 23.30 21.67 4.79
N ALA A 8 23.72 22.35 3.71
CA ALA A 8 24.29 21.69 2.56
C ALA A 8 25.54 20.88 2.97
N PRO A 9 25.75 19.68 2.40
CA PRO A 9 26.93 18.88 2.72
C PRO A 9 28.21 19.62 2.31
N PRO A 10 29.33 19.44 3.06
CA PRO A 10 30.58 20.11 2.75
C PRO A 10 31.12 19.67 1.37
N PRO A 11 31.80 20.58 0.64
CA PRO A 11 32.34 20.28 -0.68
C PRO A 11 33.30 19.09 -0.64
N GLY A 12 33.14 18.15 -1.57
CA GLY A 12 33.93 16.91 -1.62
C GLY A 12 33.29 15.69 -0.96
N ARG A 13 32.09 15.83 -0.38
CA ARG A 13 31.21 14.68 -0.07
C ARG A 13 30.07 14.70 -1.08
N GLU A 14 30.27 14.08 -2.23
CA GLU A 14 29.13 13.75 -3.08
C GLU A 14 28.14 12.97 -2.20
N ALA A 15 26.89 13.45 -2.16
CA ALA A 15 25.83 12.69 -1.52
C ALA A 15 25.80 11.35 -2.24
N ILE A 16 26.23 10.29 -1.55
CA ILE A 16 26.01 8.93 -2.03
C ILE A 16 24.49 8.81 -2.11
N SER A 17 23.97 8.99 -3.31
CA SER A 17 22.58 8.77 -3.64
C SER A 17 22.32 7.29 -3.38
N TRP A 18 21.73 6.97 -2.22
CA TRP A 18 21.18 5.64 -1.96
C TRP A 18 20.15 5.22 -3.02
N ARG A 19 19.69 6.17 -3.86
CA ARG A 19 18.78 5.96 -4.98
C ARG A 19 19.44 5.34 -6.21
N SER A 20 20.74 5.03 -6.20
CA SER A 20 21.40 4.36 -7.31
C SER A 20 21.97 3.02 -6.84
N THR A 21 21.43 1.92 -7.41
CA THR A 21 21.81 0.50 -7.31
C THR A 21 21.18 -0.40 -6.23
N MET A 22 19.95 -0.16 -5.77
CA MET A 22 19.15 -1.28 -5.24
C MET A 22 18.42 -1.94 -6.42
N VAL A 23 19.02 -2.99 -6.98
CA VAL A 23 18.37 -3.89 -7.96
C VAL A 23 17.34 -4.73 -7.19
N GLY A 24 16.21 -4.12 -6.84
CA GLY A 24 15.06 -4.86 -6.33
C GLY A 24 14.57 -5.86 -7.38
N TRP A 25 13.95 -6.95 -6.94
CA TRP A 25 13.27 -7.90 -7.83
C TRP A 25 12.01 -7.26 -8.42
N GLN A 26 11.68 -7.63 -9.66
CA GLN A 26 10.37 -7.31 -10.23
C GLN A 26 9.30 -8.05 -9.42
N THR A 27 8.43 -7.30 -8.76
CA THR A 27 7.28 -7.84 -8.04
C THR A 27 6.18 -8.24 -9.01
N VAL A 28 5.28 -9.11 -8.55
CA VAL A 28 4.12 -9.59 -9.32
C VAL A 28 2.85 -9.43 -8.51
N ALA A 29 1.72 -9.16 -9.16
CA ALA A 29 0.42 -8.98 -8.53
C ALA A 29 -0.72 -9.31 -9.51
N PRO A 30 -1.98 -9.42 -9.03
CA PRO A 30 -3.13 -9.64 -9.91
C PRO A 30 -3.41 -8.50 -10.89
N SER A 31 -2.85 -7.31 -10.67
CA SER A 31 -2.95 -6.16 -11.57
C SER A 31 -1.65 -5.35 -11.56
N ALA A 32 -1.39 -4.61 -12.64
CA ALA A 32 -0.21 -3.73 -12.75
C ALA A 32 -0.40 -2.38 -12.02
N VAL A 33 -0.93 -2.40 -10.79
CA VAL A 33 -1.19 -1.21 -9.97
C VAL A 33 -0.19 -1.17 -8.81
N ALA A 34 0.49 -0.04 -8.65
CA ALA A 34 1.42 0.19 -7.55
C ALA A 34 0.69 0.32 -6.20
N PHE A 35 1.35 -0.06 -5.10
CA PHE A 35 0.76 0.03 -3.76
C PHE A 35 0.71 1.46 -3.24
N HIS A 36 1.76 2.24 -3.47
CA HIS A 36 1.80 3.69 -3.24
C HIS A 36 2.18 4.46 -4.50
N ASP A 37 1.80 5.75 -4.52
CA ASP A 37 2.21 6.66 -5.58
C ASP A 37 3.74 6.79 -5.62
N GLY A 38 4.32 6.55 -6.79
CA GLY A 38 5.77 6.61 -7.01
C GLY A 38 6.52 5.28 -6.82
N ASP A 39 5.85 4.22 -6.37
CA ASP A 39 6.43 2.87 -6.36
C ASP A 39 6.53 2.30 -7.78
N ARG A 40 7.47 1.36 -7.97
CA ARG A 40 7.52 0.54 -9.19
C ARG A 40 6.29 -0.38 -9.22
N ALA A 41 5.49 -0.27 -10.28
CA ALA A 41 4.35 -1.15 -10.48
C ALA A 41 4.78 -2.63 -10.59
N PRO A 42 4.02 -3.57 -9.97
CA PRO A 42 4.24 -4.99 -10.15
C PRO A 42 3.89 -5.41 -11.59
N ALA A 43 4.44 -6.56 -12.02
CA ALA A 43 4.00 -7.21 -13.24
C ALA A 43 2.68 -7.95 -12.99
N GLU A 44 1.74 -7.83 -13.92
CA GLU A 44 0.46 -8.50 -13.84
C GLU A 44 0.61 -10.02 -14.05
N LEU A 45 -0.01 -10.81 -13.18
CA LEU A 45 0.05 -12.26 -13.22
C LEU A 45 -0.86 -12.83 -14.29
N SER A 46 -0.30 -13.67 -15.16
CA SER A 46 -1.10 -14.53 -16.04
C SER A 46 -1.66 -15.74 -15.30
N HIS A 47 -2.61 -16.44 -15.92
CA HIS A 47 -3.10 -17.73 -15.43
C HIS A 47 -1.98 -18.77 -15.28
N ALA A 48 -0.98 -18.75 -16.17
CA ALA A 48 0.18 -19.63 -16.08
C ALA A 48 1.05 -19.27 -14.87
N ASP A 49 1.21 -17.99 -14.55
CA ASP A 49 1.93 -17.56 -13.35
C ASP A 49 1.21 -17.99 -12.08
N LEU A 50 -0.11 -17.82 -12.02
CA LEU A 50 -0.93 -18.27 -10.90
C LEU A 50 -0.83 -19.79 -10.69
N ALA A 51 -0.83 -20.58 -11.78
CA ALA A 51 -0.61 -22.02 -11.70
C ALA A 51 0.76 -22.37 -11.12
N ARG A 52 1.81 -21.64 -11.52
CA ARG A 52 3.18 -21.81 -11.01
C ARG A 52 3.28 -21.46 -9.52
N ILE A 53 2.65 -20.36 -9.11
CA ILE A 53 2.60 -19.92 -7.71
C ILE A 53 1.89 -20.96 -6.86
N LYS A 54 0.72 -21.44 -7.29
CA LYS A 54 -0.01 -22.52 -6.60
C LYS A 54 0.87 -23.77 -6.45
N ALA A 55 1.55 -24.19 -7.51
CA ALA A 55 2.48 -25.33 -7.45
C ALA A 55 3.62 -25.09 -6.45
N ALA A 56 4.13 -23.85 -6.35
CA ALA A 56 5.16 -23.48 -5.38
C ALA A 56 4.66 -23.57 -3.93
N PHE A 57 3.43 -23.12 -3.64
CA PHE A 57 2.81 -23.29 -2.32
C PHE A 57 2.66 -24.77 -1.95
N VAL A 58 2.17 -25.60 -2.88
CA VAL A 58 2.06 -27.06 -2.67
C VAL A 58 3.42 -27.68 -2.38
N ALA A 59 4.43 -27.35 -3.18
CA ALA A 59 5.79 -27.88 -2.97
C ALA A 59 6.38 -27.47 -1.63
N SER A 60 6.08 -26.26 -1.15
CA SER A 60 6.49 -25.77 0.17
C SER A 60 5.75 -26.44 1.32
N ALA A 61 4.45 -26.68 1.19
CA ALA A 61 3.69 -27.45 2.18
C ALA A 61 4.19 -28.89 2.31
N LEU A 62 4.48 -29.56 1.18
CA LEU A 62 5.09 -30.89 1.18
C LEU A 62 6.48 -30.89 1.81
N ARG A 63 7.27 -29.83 1.66
CA ARG A 63 8.56 -29.66 2.36
C ARG A 63 8.35 -29.54 3.87
N ALA A 64 7.39 -28.73 4.31
CA ALA A 64 7.07 -28.56 5.72
C ALA A 64 6.62 -29.90 6.36
N GLN A 65 5.73 -30.64 5.69
CA GLN A 65 5.33 -31.97 6.15
C GLN A 65 6.51 -32.92 6.33
N ARG A 66 7.43 -32.99 5.35
CA ARG A 66 8.63 -33.84 5.44
C ARG A 66 9.57 -33.48 6.59
N LEU A 67 9.55 -32.21 7.01
CA LEU A 67 10.34 -31.72 8.14
C LEU A 67 9.63 -31.90 9.49
N GLY A 68 8.40 -32.43 9.51
CA GLY A 68 7.64 -32.69 10.72
C GLY A 68 6.88 -31.49 11.28
N PHE A 69 6.64 -30.44 10.49
CA PHE A 69 5.72 -29.37 10.91
C PHE A 69 4.30 -29.91 11.01
N GLU A 70 3.63 -29.64 12.13
CA GLU A 70 2.26 -30.10 12.40
C GLU A 70 1.18 -29.08 11.99
N LEU A 71 1.58 -27.85 11.68
CA LEU A 71 0.69 -26.76 11.28
C LEU A 71 1.30 -25.96 10.12
N ILE A 72 0.44 -25.54 9.20
CA ILE A 72 0.76 -24.61 8.11
C ILE A 72 -0.30 -23.51 8.09
N GLU A 73 0.13 -22.26 8.09
CA GLU A 73 -0.73 -21.10 7.86
C GLU A 73 -0.50 -20.54 6.46
N LEU A 74 -1.59 -20.18 5.76
CA LEU A 74 -1.52 -19.48 4.48
C LEU A 74 -1.57 -17.97 4.72
N HIS A 75 -0.51 -17.26 4.36
CA HIS A 75 -0.44 -15.81 4.56
C HIS A 75 -1.25 -15.02 3.52
N ALA A 76 -2.54 -14.84 3.81
CA ALA A 76 -3.50 -14.10 2.97
C ALA A 76 -3.91 -12.76 3.62
N ALA A 77 -2.93 -12.04 4.19
CA ALA A 77 -3.14 -10.80 4.94
C ALA A 77 -2.17 -9.69 4.49
N HIS A 78 -2.37 -8.49 5.04
CA HIS A 78 -1.43 -7.35 4.97
C HIS A 78 -1.07 -6.85 3.56
N GLY A 79 -1.89 -7.12 2.54
CA GLY A 79 -1.63 -6.68 1.16
C GLY A 79 -0.57 -7.51 0.43
N TYR A 80 -0.17 -8.66 0.98
CA TYR A 80 0.63 -9.64 0.23
C TYR A 80 -0.22 -10.36 -0.83
N LEU A 81 0.45 -11.18 -1.64
CA LEU A 81 -0.11 -11.69 -2.90
C LEU A 81 -1.50 -12.34 -2.83
N ALA A 82 -1.81 -13.07 -1.75
CA ALA A 82 -3.09 -13.76 -1.58
C ALA A 82 -4.14 -12.91 -0.83
N ALA A 83 -3.77 -11.73 -0.33
CA ALA A 83 -4.68 -10.83 0.36
C ALA A 83 -5.50 -10.01 -0.64
N PRO A 84 -6.82 -9.87 -0.45
CA PRO A 84 -7.62 -8.97 -1.26
C PRO A 84 -7.27 -7.51 -0.94
N VAL A 85 -6.88 -6.74 -1.95
CA VAL A 85 -6.80 -5.28 -1.85
C VAL A 85 -8.20 -4.71 -2.13
N SER A 86 -8.87 -4.23 -1.08
CA SER A 86 -10.16 -3.55 -1.24
C SER A 86 -9.93 -2.13 -1.77
N LEU A 87 -10.62 -1.74 -2.84
CA LEU A 87 -10.52 -0.40 -3.44
C LEU A 87 -10.79 0.74 -2.43
N ALA A 88 -11.52 0.46 -1.34
CA ALA A 88 -11.79 1.44 -0.29
C ALA A 88 -10.52 1.95 0.43
N ALA A 89 -9.44 1.16 0.46
CA ALA A 89 -8.18 1.57 1.10
C ALA A 89 -7.35 2.55 0.26
N GLN A 90 -7.65 2.68 -1.04
CA GLN A 90 -6.94 3.56 -1.98
C GLN A 90 -7.66 4.88 -2.23
N GLN A 91 -8.85 5.09 -1.66
CA GLN A 91 -9.54 6.37 -1.77
C GLN A 91 -9.13 7.28 -0.60
N PRO A 92 -8.61 8.50 -0.83
CA PRO A 92 -8.42 9.44 0.24
C PRO A 92 -9.78 9.71 0.90
N ALA A 93 -9.86 9.53 2.22
CA ALA A 93 -11.08 9.77 2.97
C ALA A 93 -11.63 11.16 2.62
N PRO A 94 -12.92 11.31 2.23
CA PRO A 94 -13.46 12.62 1.90
C PRO A 94 -13.41 13.49 3.16
N ARG A 95 -12.62 14.57 3.12
CA ARG A 95 -12.64 15.64 4.13
C ARG A 95 -13.97 16.38 4.04
N ARG A 96 -15.04 15.77 4.57
CA ARG A 96 -16.34 16.42 4.67
C ARG A 96 -16.34 17.27 5.93
N VAL A 97 -15.96 18.54 5.82
CA VAL A 97 -16.25 19.53 6.87
C VAL A 97 -17.75 19.74 6.87
N ARG A 98 -18.48 19.03 7.73
CA ARG A 98 -19.86 19.38 8.05
C ARG A 98 -19.81 20.70 8.82
N ARG A 99 -20.04 21.81 8.13
CA ARG A 99 -20.40 23.07 8.78
C ARG A 99 -21.82 22.88 9.33
N PHE A 100 -21.94 22.68 10.63
CA PHE A 100 -23.21 22.87 11.32
C PHE A 100 -23.47 24.39 11.38
N ALA A 101 -24.29 24.89 10.47
CA ALA A 101 -24.97 26.16 10.71
C ALA A 101 -26.11 25.86 11.70
N GLY A 102 -25.90 26.18 12.97
CA GLY A 102 -26.99 26.35 13.91
C GLY A 102 -27.64 27.69 13.63
N GLU A 103 -28.95 27.70 13.39
CA GLU A 103 -29.75 28.93 13.33
C GLU A 103 -30.11 29.35 14.77
N PRO A 104 -29.68 30.54 15.23
CA PRO A 104 -30.15 31.10 16.49
C PRO A 104 -31.49 31.82 16.30
N ASN A 105 -32.51 31.30 16.98
CA ASN A 105 -33.63 32.00 17.62
C ASN A 105 -34.15 33.32 16.99
N ALA A 106 -35.40 33.31 16.50
CA ALA A 106 -36.19 34.52 16.31
C ALA A 106 -37.50 34.42 17.10
N LEU A 107 -37.48 34.94 18.32
CA LEU A 107 -38.65 35.49 19.00
C LEU A 107 -38.82 36.94 18.52
N SER A 108 -40.01 37.30 18.02
CA SER A 108 -40.78 38.50 18.42
C SER A 108 -41.72 39.02 17.31
N ALA A 109 -42.98 39.23 17.74
CA ALA A 109 -43.91 40.32 17.44
C ALA A 109 -44.53 40.52 16.03
N GLY A 110 -45.87 40.68 16.05
CA GLY A 110 -46.52 41.79 15.34
C GLY A 110 -47.71 41.45 14.43
N SER A 111 -48.91 41.71 14.94
CA SER A 111 -50.15 42.18 14.27
C SER A 111 -50.42 41.87 12.79
N LEU A 112 -51.55 41.20 12.52
CA LEU A 112 -52.83 41.82 12.11
C LEU A 112 -53.98 40.83 12.35
#